data_AF-A0AAV9HNC3-F1
#
_entry.id   AF-A0AAV9HNC3-F1
#
_cell.length_a   1.000
_cell.length_b   1.000
_cell.length_c   1.000
_cell.angle_alpha   90.00
_cell.angle_beta   90.00
_cell.angle_gamma   90.00
#
_symmetry.space_group_name_H-M   'P 1'
#
loop_
_entity.id
_entity.type
_entity.pdbx_description
1 polymer ?
#
loop_
_entity_poly.entity_id
_entity_poly.type
_entity_poly.pdbx_seq_one_letter_code
_entity_poly.pdbx_strand_id
1 'polypeptide(L)'
;MSSIGRRLPTETVAQFLARLPPSKGVAASYSGMVPPWYWIHSPTRTAAPCNVEAFTLEGRALLDKFQSNVAQCKPRDELKAQLRSVLEQQLKDVAKKHGVTVGKWMLFPPLAQVDNAWAKVCHAVDADRLGITAKVATASDDGYFSSRLICIYTADFTDIQDVKRVLREMVKLGLVKTDTPNGVSYYKCDAWTHLGIYSKNEYGLRPSVYSSRELLSDEDEDVEMTGV
;
A
#
# COMPACT_ATOMS: atom_id res chain seq x y z
N MET A 1 6.95 2.80 21.67
CA MET A 1 5.99 3.53 20.80
C MET A 1 4.64 3.54 21.51
N SER A 2 4.00 4.70 21.61
CA SER A 2 2.73 4.88 22.33
C SER A 2 1.62 3.97 21.77
N SER A 3 0.92 3.24 22.66
CA SER A 3 -0.20 2.35 22.33
C SER A 3 -1.47 3.07 21.93
N ILE A 4 -1.50 4.41 22.01
CA ILE A 4 -2.73 5.21 21.93
C ILE A 4 -3.53 4.95 20.64
N GLY A 5 -2.86 4.76 19.50
CA GLY A 5 -3.50 4.55 18.19
C GLY A 5 -3.69 3.08 17.79
N ARG A 6 -3.32 2.12 18.63
CA ARG A 6 -3.42 0.70 18.26
C ARG A 6 -4.63 0.08 18.94
N ARG A 7 -5.20 -0.94 18.29
CA ARG A 7 -6.11 -1.86 18.97
C ARG A 7 -5.35 -2.55 20.12
N LEU A 8 -5.92 -2.51 21.31
CA LEU A 8 -5.41 -3.19 22.50
C LEU A 8 -5.73 -4.69 22.44
N PRO A 9 -4.86 -5.58 22.96
CA PRO A 9 -5.14 -7.02 22.97
C PRO A 9 -6.43 -7.40 23.69
N THR A 10 -6.83 -6.61 24.69
CA THR A 10 -7.98 -6.88 25.55
C THR A 10 -9.30 -6.31 25.02
N GLU A 11 -9.28 -5.51 23.95
CA GLU A 11 -10.49 -4.87 23.44
C GLU A 11 -11.02 -5.57 22.17
N THR A 12 -12.34 -5.67 22.06
CA THR A 12 -13.01 -6.13 20.84
C THR A 12 -12.82 -5.11 19.71
N VAL A 13 -13.01 -5.54 18.46
CA VAL A 13 -12.99 -4.62 17.32
C VAL A 13 -14.01 -3.47 17.49
N ALA A 14 -15.19 -3.77 18.04
CA ALA A 14 -16.22 -2.75 18.30
C ALA A 14 -15.77 -1.70 19.34
N GLN A 15 -15.13 -2.13 20.43
CA GLN A 15 -14.58 -1.22 21.44
C GLN A 15 -13.47 -0.33 20.86
N PHE A 16 -12.58 -0.91 20.05
CA PHE A 16 -11.54 -0.17 19.35
C PHE A 16 -12.12 0.92 18.43
N LEU A 17 -13.11 0.57 17.61
CA LEU A 17 -13.76 1.50 16.68
C LEU A 17 -14.53 2.62 17.42
N ALA A 18 -15.17 2.32 18.55
CA ALA A 18 -15.85 3.31 19.37
C ALA A 18 -14.87 4.29 20.03
N ARG A 19 -13.71 3.79 20.46
CA ARG A 19 -12.64 4.57 21.11
C ARG A 19 -11.90 5.46 20.12
N LEU A 20 -11.66 4.97 18.90
CA LEU A 20 -10.82 5.63 17.88
C LEU A 20 -11.51 5.73 16.51
N PRO A 21 -12.59 6.52 16.38
CA PRO A 21 -13.21 6.78 15.09
C PRO A 21 -12.34 7.70 14.21
N PRO A 22 -11.92 7.29 13.00
CA PRO A 22 -11.07 8.10 12.13
C PRO A 22 -11.66 9.46 11.74
N SER A 23 -12.98 9.57 11.64
CA SER A 23 -13.69 10.81 11.31
C SER A 23 -13.47 11.93 12.34
N LYS A 24 -13.21 11.57 13.60
CA LYS A 24 -12.95 12.52 14.69
C LYS A 24 -11.48 12.89 14.85
N GLY A 25 -10.61 12.32 14.00
CA GLY A 25 -9.22 12.72 13.96
C GLY A 25 -9.10 14.20 13.55
N VAL A 26 -8.34 14.98 14.32
CA VAL A 26 -8.15 16.42 14.08
C VAL A 26 -7.12 16.65 12.98
N ALA A 27 -7.42 17.58 12.08
CA ALA A 27 -6.58 17.97 10.93
C ALA A 27 -5.28 18.70 11.32
N ALA A 28 -4.91 18.69 12.59
CA ALA A 28 -3.66 19.25 13.06
C ALA A 28 -3.24 18.60 14.38
N SER A 29 -2.13 17.88 14.37
CA SER A 29 -1.51 17.26 15.55
C SER A 29 -0.84 18.28 16.49
N TYR A 30 -1.40 19.49 16.64
CA TYR A 30 -0.81 20.55 17.48
C TYR A 30 -0.82 20.21 18.98
N SER A 31 -1.66 19.28 19.45
CA SER A 31 -1.70 18.91 20.87
C SER A 31 -0.96 17.62 21.22
N GLY A 32 -0.47 16.85 20.24
CA GLY A 32 0.13 15.53 20.48
C GLY A 32 -0.84 14.48 21.09
N MET A 33 -2.12 14.81 21.30
CA MET A 33 -3.08 13.93 21.98
C MET A 33 -3.73 12.89 21.06
N VAL A 34 -3.82 13.17 19.76
CA VAL A 34 -4.38 12.23 18.76
C VAL A 34 -3.25 11.66 17.93
N PRO A 35 -3.06 10.33 17.90
CA PRO A 35 -2.01 9.72 17.12
C PRO A 35 -2.31 9.89 15.62
N PRO A 36 -1.30 10.11 14.76
CA PRO A 36 -1.50 10.37 13.32
C PRO A 36 -2.07 9.16 12.55
N TRP A 37 -2.02 7.97 13.16
CA TRP A 37 -2.46 6.72 12.58
C TRP A 37 -3.18 5.86 13.61
N TYR A 38 -4.28 5.25 13.19
CA TYR A 38 -4.84 4.10 13.88
C TYR A 38 -4.43 2.79 13.20
N TRP A 39 -4.18 1.75 13.98
CA TRP A 39 -3.65 0.46 13.50
C TRP A 39 -4.43 -0.73 14.05
N ILE A 40 -4.63 -1.72 13.18
CA ILE A 40 -5.08 -3.07 13.52
C ILE A 40 -4.17 -4.11 12.85
N HIS A 41 -3.89 -5.20 13.56
CA HIS A 41 -3.04 -6.29 13.08
C HIS A 41 -3.87 -7.57 12.98
N SER A 42 -3.56 -8.42 11.99
CA SER A 42 -4.11 -9.77 11.95
C SER A 42 -3.62 -10.54 13.18
N PRO A 43 -4.48 -11.38 13.80
CA PRO A 43 -4.06 -12.23 14.91
C PRO A 43 -3.15 -13.39 14.48
N THR A 44 -3.15 -13.75 13.19
CA THR A 44 -2.51 -14.98 12.68
C THR A 44 -1.45 -14.72 11.60
N ARG A 45 -1.50 -13.57 10.91
CA ARG A 45 -0.57 -13.24 9.83
C ARG A 45 0.46 -12.20 10.26
N THR A 46 1.72 -12.48 9.92
CA THR A 46 2.84 -11.54 10.13
C THR A 46 3.71 -11.47 8.88
N ALA A 47 4.42 -10.36 8.71
CA ALA A 47 5.50 -10.29 7.71
C ALA A 47 6.73 -11.07 8.20
N ALA A 48 7.54 -11.55 7.25
CA ALA A 48 8.86 -12.05 7.56
C ALA A 48 9.80 -10.91 8.02
N PRO A 49 10.84 -11.20 8.82
CA PRO A 49 11.90 -10.25 9.10
C PRO A 49 12.57 -9.75 7.81
N CYS A 50 13.05 -8.50 7.81
CA CYS A 50 13.69 -7.89 6.65
C CYS A 50 14.92 -7.07 7.05
N ASN A 51 15.84 -6.87 6.09
CA ASN A 51 17.02 -6.03 6.26
C ASN A 51 16.85 -4.73 5.44
N VAL A 52 16.14 -3.76 6.03
CA VAL A 52 15.85 -2.46 5.40
C VAL A 52 17.14 -1.68 5.12
N GLU A 53 18.15 -1.77 5.99
CA GLU A 53 19.41 -1.05 5.83
C GLU A 53 20.19 -1.54 4.61
N ALA A 54 20.39 -2.87 4.50
CA ALA A 54 21.06 -3.47 3.35
C ALA A 54 20.30 -3.23 2.04
N PHE A 55 18.96 -3.34 2.09
CA PHE A 55 18.10 -2.99 0.96
C PHE A 55 18.28 -1.53 0.53
N THR A 56 18.28 -0.59 1.47
CA THR A 56 18.39 0.84 1.18
C THR A 56 19.75 1.18 0.59
N LEU A 57 20.83 0.58 1.10
CA LEU A 57 22.18 0.77 0.58
C LEU A 57 22.30 0.27 -0.86
N GLU A 58 21.91 -0.98 -1.14
CA GLU A 58 22.02 -1.59 -2.47
C GLU A 58 21.04 -0.93 -3.46
N GLY A 59 19.82 -0.61 -3.02
CA GLY A 59 18.82 0.09 -3.83
C GLY A 59 19.26 1.50 -4.23
N ARG A 60 19.89 2.26 -3.33
CA ARG A 60 20.45 3.59 -3.67
C ARG A 60 21.58 3.49 -4.70
N ALA A 61 22.47 2.51 -4.57
CA ALA A 61 23.51 2.28 -5.56
C ALA A 61 22.95 2.00 -6.98
N LEU A 62 21.82 1.29 -7.07
CA LEU A 62 21.12 1.09 -8.35
C LEU A 62 20.52 2.38 -8.91
N LEU A 63 19.93 3.22 -8.05
CA LEU A 63 19.38 4.53 -8.44
C LEU A 63 20.49 5.46 -8.97
N ASP A 64 21.62 5.54 -8.28
CA ASP A 64 22.77 6.37 -8.68
C ASP A 64 23.36 5.91 -10.02
N LYS A 65 23.48 4.59 -10.21
CA LYS A 65 23.91 3.98 -11.47
C LYS A 65 22.94 4.31 -12.61
N PHE A 66 21.63 4.21 -12.35
CA PHE A 66 20.62 4.56 -13.35
C PHE A 66 20.71 6.03 -13.76
N GLN A 67 20.85 6.96 -12.81
CA GLN A 67 21.00 8.39 -13.10
C GLN A 67 22.25 8.65 -13.97
N SER A 68 23.36 7.99 -13.64
CA SER A 68 24.61 8.08 -14.42
C SER A 68 24.41 7.61 -15.87
N ASN A 69 23.70 6.48 -16.06
CA ASN A 69 23.40 5.96 -17.40
C ASN A 69 22.45 6.88 -18.18
N VAL A 70 21.41 7.41 -17.52
CA VAL A 70 20.43 8.31 -18.16
C VAL A 70 21.04 9.66 -18.54
N ALA A 71 22.03 10.15 -17.79
CA ALA A 71 22.77 11.38 -18.10
C ALA A 71 23.55 11.29 -19.42
N GLN A 72 23.93 10.07 -19.84
CA GLN A 72 24.63 9.82 -21.10
C GLN A 72 23.66 9.67 -22.30
N CYS A 73 22.36 9.51 -22.04
CA CYS A 73 21.36 9.29 -23.08
C CYS A 73 20.84 10.61 -23.68
N LYS A 74 20.54 10.61 -24.99
CA LYS A 74 19.95 11.77 -25.67
C LYS A 74 18.51 12.06 -25.18
N PRO A 75 17.99 13.28 -25.37
CA PRO A 75 16.56 13.56 -25.14
C PRO A 75 15.69 12.67 -26.04
N ARG A 76 14.65 12.05 -25.47
CA ARG A 76 13.69 11.13 -26.15
C ARG A 76 14.27 9.79 -26.65
N ASP A 77 15.33 9.32 -26.00
CA ASP A 77 15.89 8.00 -26.29
C ASP A 77 15.01 6.87 -25.73
N GLU A 78 14.59 5.92 -26.58
CA GLU A 78 13.87 4.70 -26.20
C GLU A 78 14.65 3.89 -25.15
N LEU A 79 15.99 4.01 -25.15
CA LEU A 79 16.86 3.44 -24.14
C LEU A 79 16.50 3.87 -22.72
N LYS A 80 15.95 5.07 -22.51
CA LYS A 80 15.51 5.52 -21.17
C LYS A 80 14.34 4.69 -20.64
N ALA A 81 13.42 4.26 -21.50
CA ALA A 81 12.32 3.39 -21.08
C ALA A 81 12.84 2.00 -20.71
N GLN A 82 13.76 1.45 -21.52
CA GLN A 82 14.41 0.17 -21.23
C GLN A 82 15.20 0.21 -19.92
N LEU A 83 16.02 1.24 -19.70
CA LEU A 83 16.78 1.43 -18.47
C LEU A 83 15.87 1.54 -17.24
N ARG A 84 14.71 2.19 -17.35
CA ARG A 84 13.73 2.25 -16.25
C ARG A 84 13.13 0.89 -15.94
N SER A 85 12.76 0.13 -16.97
CA SER A 85 12.23 -1.23 -16.79
C SER A 85 13.27 -2.15 -16.13
N VAL A 86 14.53 -2.08 -16.55
CA VAL A 86 15.64 -2.82 -15.93
C VAL A 86 15.85 -2.39 -14.48
N LEU A 87 15.86 -1.08 -14.19
CA LEU A 87 15.98 -0.56 -12.82
C LEU A 87 14.83 -1.08 -11.95
N GLU A 88 13.59 -0.98 -12.41
CA GLU A 88 12.43 -1.45 -11.66
C GLU A 88 12.56 -2.95 -11.30
N GLN A 89 12.97 -3.78 -12.27
CA GLN A 89 13.17 -5.20 -12.00
C GLN A 89 14.30 -5.44 -10.98
N GLN A 90 15.45 -4.78 -11.13
CA GLN A 90 16.57 -4.91 -10.20
C GLN A 90 16.18 -4.47 -8.78
N LEU A 91 15.40 -3.41 -8.63
CA LEU A 91 14.91 -2.96 -7.33
C LEU A 91 13.94 -3.98 -6.71
N LYS A 92 13.08 -4.64 -7.50
CA LYS A 92 12.23 -5.74 -7.02
C LYS A 92 13.05 -6.94 -6.57
N ASP A 93 14.09 -7.31 -7.33
CA ASP A 93 14.97 -8.43 -7.00
C ASP A 93 15.76 -8.16 -5.70
N VAL A 94 16.29 -6.94 -5.53
CA VAL A 94 16.99 -6.53 -4.30
C VAL A 94 16.03 -6.44 -3.12
N ALA A 95 14.79 -5.99 -3.32
CA ALA A 95 13.77 -6.01 -2.27
C ALA A 95 13.49 -7.45 -1.79
N LYS A 96 13.33 -8.39 -2.73
CA LYS A 96 13.14 -9.82 -2.42
C LYS A 96 14.35 -10.42 -1.71
N LYS A 97 15.56 -10.15 -2.19
CA LYS A 97 16.83 -10.60 -1.61
C LYS A 97 16.96 -10.23 -0.12
N HIS A 98 16.51 -9.02 0.25
CA HIS A 98 16.60 -8.51 1.62
C HIS A 98 15.30 -8.64 2.43
N GLY A 99 14.29 -9.33 1.89
CA GLY A 99 12.99 -9.54 2.56
C GLY A 99 12.12 -8.28 2.70
N VAL A 100 12.43 -7.18 2.00
CA VAL A 100 11.63 -5.94 2.04
C VAL A 100 10.44 -6.05 1.08
N THR A 101 9.60 -7.06 1.32
CA THR A 101 8.54 -7.51 0.42
C THR A 101 7.16 -7.01 0.79
N VAL A 102 6.99 -6.41 1.98
CA VAL A 102 5.70 -5.86 2.39
C VAL A 102 5.21 -4.81 1.39
N GLY A 103 3.91 -4.82 1.12
CA GLY A 103 3.26 -3.77 0.36
C GLY A 103 1.83 -3.53 0.84
N LYS A 104 1.16 -2.57 0.21
CA LYS A 104 -0.12 -2.06 0.66
C LYS A 104 -1.02 -1.61 -0.47
N TRP A 105 -2.28 -2.02 -0.40
CA TRP A 105 -3.38 -1.37 -1.09
C TRP A 105 -3.72 -0.04 -0.42
N MET A 106 -3.98 0.99 -1.22
CA MET A 106 -4.33 2.33 -0.73
C MET A 106 -5.76 2.71 -1.12
N LEU A 107 -6.54 3.15 -0.13
CA LEU A 107 -7.92 3.60 -0.28
C LEU A 107 -8.04 5.04 0.24
N PHE A 108 -8.92 5.81 -0.39
CA PHE A 108 -9.17 7.22 -0.02
C PHE A 108 -10.67 7.48 0.18
N PRO A 109 -11.35 6.79 1.13
CA PRO A 109 -12.76 7.04 1.40
C PRO A 109 -12.99 8.51 1.79
N PRO A 110 -14.08 9.14 1.33
CA PRO A 110 -14.51 10.44 1.82
C PRO A 110 -14.68 10.43 3.34
N LEU A 111 -14.51 11.59 3.99
CA LEU A 111 -14.63 11.72 5.44
C LEU A 111 -15.98 11.20 5.98
N ALA A 112 -17.07 11.40 5.24
CA ALA A 112 -18.40 10.90 5.60
C ALA A 112 -18.51 9.35 5.58
N GLN A 113 -17.59 8.66 4.92
CA GLN A 113 -17.61 7.21 4.74
C GLN A 113 -16.44 6.50 5.44
N VAL A 114 -15.47 7.25 5.98
CA VAL A 114 -14.23 6.67 6.52
C VAL A 114 -14.49 5.70 7.67
N ASP A 115 -15.39 6.04 8.60
CA ASP A 115 -15.66 5.19 9.77
C ASP A 115 -16.25 3.83 9.35
N ASN A 116 -17.18 3.84 8.39
CA ASN A 116 -17.77 2.63 7.83
C ASN A 116 -16.73 1.80 7.06
N ALA A 117 -15.92 2.44 6.21
CA ALA A 117 -14.85 1.76 5.48
C ALA A 117 -13.82 1.15 6.45
N TRP A 118 -13.42 1.90 7.48
CA TRP A 118 -12.48 1.45 8.49
C TRP A 118 -13.03 0.30 9.34
N ALA A 119 -14.31 0.34 9.72
CA ALA A 119 -14.96 -0.76 10.42
C ALA A 119 -14.92 -2.07 9.63
N LYS A 120 -15.26 -2.02 8.33
CA LYS A 120 -15.16 -3.18 7.42
C LYS A 120 -13.74 -3.74 7.37
N VAL A 121 -12.74 -2.87 7.23
CA VAL A 121 -11.33 -3.25 7.23
C VAL A 121 -10.93 -3.91 8.55
N CYS A 122 -11.30 -3.31 9.69
CA CYS A 122 -10.95 -3.86 10.99
C CYS A 122 -11.51 -5.26 11.22
N HIS A 123 -12.81 -5.44 10.96
CA HIS A 123 -13.45 -6.75 11.09
C HIS A 123 -12.84 -7.78 10.13
N ALA A 124 -12.48 -7.39 8.92
CA ALA A 124 -11.90 -8.31 7.95
C ALA A 124 -10.43 -8.65 8.22
N VAL A 125 -9.64 -7.73 8.80
CA VAL A 125 -8.28 -8.03 9.30
C VAL A 125 -8.33 -8.95 10.52
N ASP A 126 -9.23 -8.69 11.47
CA ASP A 126 -9.39 -9.51 12.67
C ASP A 126 -9.86 -10.94 12.35
N ALA A 127 -10.71 -11.09 11.33
CA ALA A 127 -11.18 -12.39 10.83
C ALA A 127 -10.22 -13.04 9.80
N ASP A 128 -8.99 -12.52 9.65
CA ASP A 128 -7.96 -13.01 8.74
C ASP A 128 -8.35 -13.09 7.24
N ARG A 129 -9.34 -12.28 6.82
CA ARG A 129 -9.81 -12.22 5.44
C ARG A 129 -9.01 -11.24 4.58
N LEU A 130 -8.42 -10.21 5.19
CA LEU A 130 -7.50 -9.28 4.53
C LEU A 130 -6.04 -9.73 4.74
N GLY A 131 -5.10 -8.79 4.81
CA GLY A 131 -3.68 -9.08 4.99
C GLY A 131 -3.18 -8.89 6.42
N ILE A 132 -1.86 -8.71 6.57
CA ILE A 132 -1.14 -8.74 7.86
C ILE A 132 -1.51 -7.60 8.82
N THR A 133 -1.86 -6.43 8.30
CA THR A 133 -2.22 -5.25 9.09
C THR A 133 -2.94 -4.22 8.22
N ALA A 134 -3.62 -3.29 8.88
CA ALA A 134 -4.13 -2.09 8.23
C ALA A 134 -3.89 -0.86 9.11
N LYS A 135 -3.83 0.30 8.45
CA LYS A 135 -3.80 1.60 9.12
C LYS A 135 -4.71 2.61 8.46
N VAL A 136 -5.18 3.58 9.23
CA VAL A 136 -5.95 4.72 8.75
C VAL A 136 -5.37 6.01 9.29
N ALA A 137 -5.24 7.01 8.42
CA ALA A 137 -4.79 8.35 8.78
C ALA A 137 -5.86 9.04 9.64
N THR A 138 -5.43 9.78 10.67
CA THR A 138 -6.34 10.57 11.52
C THR A 138 -6.37 12.04 11.13
N ALA A 139 -5.30 12.52 10.49
CA ALA A 139 -5.20 13.84 9.89
C ALA A 139 -4.97 13.72 8.38
N SER A 140 -5.34 14.77 7.66
CA SER A 140 -5.04 14.94 6.24
C SER A 140 -3.81 15.85 6.14
N ASP A 141 -2.62 15.26 6.22
CA ASP A 141 -1.34 15.99 6.11
C ASP A 141 -0.96 16.27 4.64
N ASP A 142 -1.74 15.75 3.69
CA ASP A 142 -1.40 15.64 2.25
C ASP A 142 -2.42 16.32 1.32
N GLY A 143 -3.21 17.27 1.85
CA GLY A 143 -4.15 18.06 1.04
C GLY A 143 -5.48 17.37 0.73
N TYR A 144 -5.67 16.14 1.20
CA TYR A 144 -6.93 15.41 1.11
C TYR A 144 -7.86 15.73 2.29
N PHE A 145 -8.19 17.00 2.50
CA PHE A 145 -9.04 17.43 3.62
C PHE A 145 -10.40 16.73 3.66
N SER A 146 -10.90 16.29 2.50
CA SER A 146 -12.19 15.62 2.31
C SER A 146 -12.15 14.10 2.38
N SER A 147 -10.97 13.47 2.54
CA SER A 147 -10.84 12.00 2.63
C SER A 147 -9.80 11.59 3.68
N ARG A 148 -9.63 10.27 3.88
CA ARG A 148 -8.59 9.70 4.74
C ARG A 148 -7.90 8.55 4.01
N LEU A 149 -6.58 8.46 4.11
CA LEU A 149 -5.85 7.31 3.61
C LEU A 149 -6.07 6.10 4.52
N ILE A 150 -6.55 5.00 3.95
CA ILE A 150 -6.50 3.67 4.54
C ILE A 150 -5.49 2.84 3.76
N CYS A 151 -4.56 2.18 4.46
CA CYS A 151 -3.67 1.19 3.85
C CYS A 151 -4.00 -0.21 4.38
N ILE A 152 -4.10 -1.20 3.49
CA ILE A 152 -4.27 -2.62 3.82
C ILE A 152 -3.02 -3.35 3.31
N TYR A 153 -2.28 -3.99 4.20
CA TYR A 153 -0.96 -4.53 3.92
C TYR A 153 -0.98 -6.02 3.64
N THR A 154 -0.22 -6.47 2.64
CA THR A 154 0.12 -7.90 2.46
C THR A 154 1.59 -8.14 2.82
N ALA A 155 1.95 -9.39 3.08
CA ALA A 155 3.30 -9.77 3.54
C ALA A 155 4.34 -9.71 2.43
N ASP A 156 3.93 -9.99 1.19
CA ASP A 156 4.83 -10.07 0.04
C ASP A 156 4.13 -9.54 -1.22
N PHE A 157 4.68 -8.50 -1.84
CA PHE A 157 4.17 -7.95 -3.09
C PHE A 157 4.44 -8.87 -4.28
N THR A 158 5.38 -9.80 -4.18
CA THR A 158 5.70 -10.77 -5.23
C THR A 158 4.78 -11.99 -5.21
N ASP A 159 4.07 -12.22 -4.10
CA ASP A 159 2.97 -13.18 -4.03
C ASP A 159 1.70 -12.56 -4.62
N ILE A 160 1.62 -12.60 -5.95
CA ILE A 160 0.48 -12.06 -6.71
C ILE A 160 -0.83 -12.72 -6.30
N GLN A 161 -0.80 -14.00 -5.86
CA GLN A 161 -2.01 -14.71 -5.45
C GLN A 161 -2.57 -14.14 -4.14
N ASP A 162 -1.73 -13.86 -3.14
CA ASP A 162 -2.18 -13.19 -1.92
C ASP A 162 -2.61 -11.74 -2.17
N VAL A 163 -1.88 -11.01 -3.04
CA VAL A 163 -2.25 -9.64 -3.44
C VAL A 163 -3.64 -9.61 -4.10
N LYS A 164 -3.92 -10.53 -5.05
CA LYS A 164 -5.23 -10.68 -5.69
C LYS A 164 -6.30 -11.16 -4.70
N ARG A 165 -5.99 -12.11 -3.81
CA ARG A 165 -6.91 -12.59 -2.76
C ARG A 165 -7.41 -11.43 -1.89
N VAL A 166 -6.49 -10.59 -1.42
CA VAL A 166 -6.85 -9.40 -0.61
C VAL A 166 -7.67 -8.41 -1.41
N LEU A 167 -7.31 -8.15 -2.67
CA LEU A 167 -8.08 -7.27 -3.56
C LEU A 167 -9.52 -7.77 -3.75
N ARG A 168 -9.73 -9.06 -4.00
CA ARG A 168 -11.07 -9.65 -4.16
C ARG A 168 -11.91 -9.50 -2.89
N GLU A 169 -11.32 -9.69 -1.71
CA GLU A 169 -12.03 -9.44 -0.46
C GLU A 169 -12.37 -7.95 -0.30
N MET A 170 -11.49 -7.03 -0.70
CA MET A 170 -11.79 -5.60 -0.71
C MET A 170 -12.97 -5.25 -1.63
N VAL A 171 -13.08 -5.90 -2.80
CA VAL A 171 -14.24 -5.76 -3.71
C VAL A 171 -15.51 -6.30 -3.04
N LYS A 172 -15.49 -7.50 -2.46
CA LYS A 172 -16.64 -8.08 -1.74
C LYS A 172 -17.14 -7.20 -0.59
N LEU A 173 -16.24 -6.52 0.10
CA LEU A 173 -16.58 -5.57 1.18
C LEU A 173 -17.09 -4.22 0.65
N GLY A 174 -17.05 -3.97 -0.66
CA GLY A 174 -17.41 -2.70 -1.28
C GLY A 174 -16.41 -1.57 -0.97
N LEU A 175 -15.14 -1.91 -0.73
CA LEU A 175 -14.06 -0.95 -0.48
C LEU A 175 -13.39 -0.47 -1.78
N VAL A 176 -13.42 -1.31 -2.81
CA VAL A 176 -12.95 -0.99 -4.18
C VAL A 176 -14.14 -1.10 -5.12
N LYS A 177 -14.34 -0.08 -5.94
CA LYS A 177 -15.39 -0.06 -6.97
C LYS A 177 -14.80 -0.47 -8.30
N THR A 178 -15.43 -1.44 -8.96
CA THR A 178 -15.00 -1.96 -10.27
C THR A 178 -15.70 -1.27 -11.43
N ASP A 179 -16.79 -0.55 -11.16
CA ASP A 179 -17.73 0.02 -12.13
C ASP A 179 -17.48 1.51 -12.41
N THR A 180 -16.51 2.14 -11.76
CA THR A 180 -16.25 3.59 -11.89
C THR A 180 -14.80 3.89 -12.30
N PRO A 181 -14.56 4.82 -13.25
CA PRO A 181 -13.20 5.21 -13.65
C PRO A 181 -12.35 5.75 -12.50
N ASN A 182 -12.99 6.35 -11.49
CA ASN A 182 -12.33 6.94 -10.32
C ASN A 182 -12.18 5.96 -9.14
N GLY A 183 -12.59 4.69 -9.30
CA GLY A 183 -12.57 3.66 -8.25
C GLY A 183 -11.26 2.89 -8.12
N VAL A 184 -10.23 3.24 -8.91
CA VAL A 184 -8.97 2.49 -8.97
C VAL A 184 -8.21 2.60 -7.66
N SER A 185 -7.93 1.46 -7.03
CA SER A 185 -6.98 1.37 -5.92
C SER A 185 -5.59 1.04 -6.48
N TYR A 186 -4.56 1.60 -5.85
CA TYR A 186 -3.18 1.37 -6.21
C TYR A 186 -2.47 0.60 -5.11
N TYR A 187 -1.61 -0.33 -5.53
CA TYR A 187 -0.77 -1.12 -4.64
C TYR A 187 0.66 -0.57 -4.68
N LYS A 188 1.22 -0.23 -3.52
CA LYS A 188 2.60 0.27 -3.36
C LYS A 188 3.39 -0.64 -2.42
N CYS A 189 4.60 -1.03 -2.82
CA CYS A 189 5.52 -1.76 -1.94
C CYS A 189 6.27 -0.81 -0.98
N ASP A 190 6.67 -1.33 0.17
CA ASP A 190 7.39 -0.57 1.20
C ASP A 190 8.83 -0.31 0.77
N ALA A 191 9.42 -1.19 -0.05
CA ALA A 191 10.69 -0.99 -0.73
C ALA A 191 10.76 0.39 -1.43
N TRP A 192 9.72 0.79 -2.17
CA TRP A 192 9.68 2.10 -2.83
C TRP A 192 9.62 3.24 -1.82
N THR A 193 8.93 3.03 -0.70
CA THR A 193 8.81 4.03 0.38
C THR A 193 10.17 4.26 1.04
N HIS A 194 10.94 3.19 1.31
CA HIS A 194 12.29 3.28 1.88
C HIS A 194 13.30 3.99 0.95
N LEU A 195 13.13 3.84 -0.37
CA LEU A 195 13.95 4.54 -1.37
C LEU A 195 13.46 5.95 -1.71
N GLY A 196 12.36 6.41 -1.11
CA GLY A 196 11.81 7.75 -1.40
C GLY A 196 11.14 7.85 -2.78
N ILE A 197 10.74 6.73 -3.38
CA ILE A 197 10.06 6.71 -4.68
C ILE A 197 8.58 7.04 -4.47
N TYR A 198 8.24 8.29 -4.76
CA TYR A 198 6.88 8.84 -4.72
C TYR A 198 6.45 9.33 -6.12
N SER A 199 5.26 9.92 -6.21
CA SER A 199 4.79 10.53 -7.45
C SER A 199 5.77 11.61 -7.93
N LYS A 200 5.97 11.70 -9.26
CA LYS A 200 6.90 12.64 -9.89
C LYS A 200 8.36 12.53 -9.40
N ASN A 201 8.80 11.33 -9.02
CA ASN A 201 10.21 11.09 -8.70
C ASN A 201 11.12 11.30 -9.93
N GLU A 202 12.38 11.65 -9.67
CA GLU A 202 13.39 11.97 -10.68
C GLU A 202 13.77 10.80 -11.59
N TYR A 203 13.49 9.56 -11.18
CA TYR A 203 13.78 8.36 -11.97
C TYR A 203 12.72 8.08 -13.04
N GLY A 204 11.53 8.70 -12.90
CA GLY A 204 10.37 8.41 -13.75
C GLY A 204 9.75 7.04 -13.49
N LEU A 205 10.02 6.44 -12.33
CA LEU A 205 9.41 5.17 -11.91
C LEU A 205 7.96 5.37 -11.48
N ARG A 206 7.11 4.38 -11.75
CA ARG A 206 5.75 4.37 -11.19
C ARG A 206 5.85 4.12 -9.68
N PRO A 207 5.13 4.89 -8.84
CA PRO A 207 5.16 4.69 -7.38
C PRO A 207 4.27 3.52 -6.90
N SER A 208 3.51 2.91 -7.80
CA SER A 208 2.68 1.73 -7.59
C SER A 208 3.19 0.55 -8.41
N VAL A 209 3.15 -0.64 -7.82
CA VAL A 209 3.54 -1.90 -8.47
C VAL A 209 2.36 -2.51 -9.22
N TYR A 210 1.14 -2.37 -8.68
CA TYR A 210 -0.09 -2.85 -9.29
C TYR A 210 -1.19 -1.79 -9.22
N SER A 211 -2.21 -1.95 -10.06
CA SER A 211 -3.53 -1.34 -9.87
C SER A 211 -4.62 -2.37 -9.74
N SER A 212 -5.72 -2.02 -9.09
CA SER A 212 -6.89 -2.89 -9.01
C SER A 212 -7.48 -3.19 -10.38
N ARG A 213 -7.43 -2.23 -11.31
CA ARG A 213 -7.93 -2.42 -12.68
C ARG A 213 -7.14 -3.52 -13.40
N GLU A 214 -5.81 -3.39 -13.42
CA GLU A 214 -4.88 -4.35 -14.04
C GLU A 214 -5.10 -5.77 -13.48
N LEU A 215 -5.06 -5.93 -12.15
CA LEU A 215 -5.15 -7.27 -11.56
C LEU A 215 -6.53 -7.92 -11.66
N LEU A 216 -7.59 -7.13 -11.90
CA LEU A 216 -8.94 -7.65 -12.13
C LEU A 216 -9.21 -7.92 -13.62
N SER A 217 -8.62 -7.15 -14.55
CA SER A 217 -8.77 -7.39 -16.00
C SER A 217 -8.04 -8.64 -16.46
N ASP A 218 -6.89 -8.97 -15.86
CA ASP A 218 -6.14 -10.20 -16.17
C ASP A 218 -7.00 -11.47 -15.95
N GLU A 219 -8.10 -11.37 -15.19
CA GLU A 219 -8.98 -12.52 -14.90
C GLU A 219 -10.04 -12.75 -15.98
N ASP A 220 -10.50 -11.70 -16.68
CA ASP A 220 -11.44 -11.87 -17.79
C ASP A 220 -10.76 -12.67 -18.93
N GLU A 221 -9.45 -12.49 -19.11
CA GLU A 221 -8.65 -13.23 -20.10
C GLU A 221 -8.39 -14.70 -19.68
N ASP A 222 -8.11 -14.97 -18.40
CA ASP A 222 -7.87 -16.34 -17.90
C ASP A 222 -9.16 -17.20 -17.92
N VAL A 223 -10.33 -16.60 -17.72
CA VAL A 223 -11.64 -17.30 -17.78
C VAL A 223 -12.06 -17.56 -19.24
N GLU A 224 -11.78 -16.65 -20.17
CA GLU A 224 -12.00 -16.88 -21.60
C GLU A 224 -11.08 -17.99 -22.16
N MET A 225 -9.85 -18.12 -21.67
CA MET A 225 -8.88 -19.11 -22.13
C MET A 225 -9.07 -20.52 -21.56
N THR A 226 -9.82 -20.67 -20.47
CA THR A 226 -10.11 -21.99 -19.85
C THR A 226 -11.48 -22.56 -20.24
N GLY A 227 -12.21 -21.85 -21.10
CA GLY A 227 -13.56 -22.20 -21.58
C GLY A 227 -13.61 -22.95 -22.91
N VAL A 228 -12.73 -23.94 -23.14
CA VAL A 228 -12.84 -24.93 -24.24
C VAL A 228 -12.82 -26.35 -23.70
#